data_AF-M5TV82-F1
#
_entry.id   AF-M5TV82-F1
#
_cell.length_a   1.000
_cell.length_b   1.000
_cell.length_c   1.000
_cell.angle_alpha   90.00
_cell.angle_beta   90.00
_cell.angle_gamma   90.00
#
_symmetry.space_group_name_H-M   'P 1'
#
loop_
_entity.id
_entity.type
_entity.pdbx_description
1 polymer ?
#
loop_
_entity_poly.entity_id
_entity_poly.type
_entity_poly.pdbx_seq_one_letter_code
_entity_poly.pdbx_strand_id
1 'polypeptide(L)' 'MDNNDASFAEKIIFDANLQEFASRVGFICSLEAQEKITQAEAYSRIKGLWKDLKRSKKNLNIDNDA' A
#
# COMPACT_ATOMS: atom_id res chain seq x y z
N MET A 1 26.50 0.74 -16.92
CA MET A 1 25.15 1.35 -16.95
C MET A 1 24.33 0.57 -15.96
N ASP A 2 24.26 1.06 -14.73
CA ASP A 2 23.39 0.47 -13.71
C ASP A 2 21.96 0.88 -14.06
N ASN A 3 21.22 -0.01 -14.70
CA ASN A 3 19.79 0.20 -14.96
C ASN A 3 19.04 -0.01 -13.64
N ASN A 4 18.92 1.05 -12.85
CA ASN A 4 18.23 1.07 -11.55
C ASN A 4 16.79 1.62 -11.66
N ASP A 5 16.28 1.80 -12.88
CA ASP A 5 14.92 2.27 -13.15
C ASP A 5 13.93 1.10 -13.10
N ALA A 6 12.78 1.31 -12.46
CA ALA A 6 11.71 0.33 -12.43
C ALA A 6 11.19 0.01 -13.84
N SER A 7 11.13 -1.27 -14.17
CA SER A 7 10.52 -1.80 -15.39
C SER A 7 9.02 -1.52 -15.44
N PHE A 8 8.45 -1.59 -16.65
CA PHE A 8 6.99 -1.50 -16.82
C PHE A 8 6.23 -2.54 -15.99
N ALA A 9 6.77 -3.77 -15.89
CA ALA A 9 6.17 -4.82 -15.07
C ALA A 9 6.15 -4.45 -13.57
N GLU A 10 7.27 -3.91 -13.04
CA GLU A 10 7.35 -3.44 -11.65
C GLU A 10 6.35 -2.31 -11.37
N LYS A 11 6.17 -1.39 -12.32
CA LYS A 11 5.17 -0.30 -12.23
C LYS A 11 3.74 -0.83 -12.17
N ILE A 12 3.39 -1.81 -13.01
CA ILE A 12 2.07 -2.47 -12.99
C ILE A 12 1.84 -3.24 -11.68
N ILE A 13 2.85 -3.96 -11.19
CA ILE A 13 2.75 -4.68 -9.92
C ILE A 13 2.56 -3.69 -8.76
N PHE A 14 3.29 -2.58 -8.76
CA PHE A 14 3.12 -1.56 -7.73
C PHE A 14 1.72 -0.92 -7.78
N ASP A 15 1.19 -0.64 -8.97
CA ASP A 15 -0.17 -0.11 -9.13
C ASP A 15 -1.22 -1.09 -8.58
N ALA A 16 -1.08 -2.39 -8.85
CA ALA A 16 -1.94 -3.42 -8.26
C ALA A 16 -1.87 -3.44 -6.72
N ASN A 17 -0.66 -3.33 -6.14
CA ASN A 17 -0.48 -3.27 -4.69
C ASN A 17 -1.08 -1.98 -4.08
N LEU A 18 -1.01 -0.86 -4.80
CA LEU A 18 -1.63 0.41 -4.39
C LEU A 18 -3.16 0.32 -4.43
N GLN A 19 -3.73 -0.31 -5.45
CA GLN A 19 -5.17 -0.56 -5.55
C GLN A 19 -5.67 -1.49 -4.44
N GLU A 20 -4.91 -2.55 -4.11
CA GLU A 20 -5.23 -3.41 -2.98
C GLU A 20 -5.19 -2.63 -1.66
N PHE A 21 -4.15 -1.81 -1.45
CA PHE A 21 -4.04 -0.94 -0.28
C PHE A 21 -5.29 -0.04 -0.13
N ALA A 22 -5.67 0.67 -1.18
CA ALA A 22 -6.83 1.56 -1.17
C ALA A 22 -8.13 0.80 -0.84
N SER A 23 -8.32 -0.37 -1.46
CA SER A 23 -9.49 -1.22 -1.23
C SER A 23 -9.58 -1.69 0.22
N ARG A 24 -8.44 -2.13 0.80
CA ARG A 24 -8.38 -2.59 2.19
C ARG A 24 -8.57 -1.47 3.19
N VAL A 25 -8.05 -0.27 2.93
CA VAL A 25 -8.33 0.92 3.75
C VAL A 25 -9.83 1.22 3.76
N GLY A 26 -10.47 1.26 2.59
CA GLY A 26 -11.92 1.47 2.48
C GLY A 26 -12.74 0.44 3.26
N PHE A 27 -12.34 -0.83 3.19
CA PHE A 27 -12.97 -1.90 3.98
C PHE A 27 -12.79 -1.70 5.48
N ILE A 28 -11.59 -1.35 5.95
CA ILE A 28 -11.32 -1.09 7.38
C ILE A 28 -12.16 0.10 7.87
N CYS A 29 -12.23 1.20 7.12
CA CYS A 29 -13.07 2.34 7.47
C CYS A 29 -14.55 1.97 7.51
N SER A 30 -15.00 1.09 6.61
CA SER A 30 -16.39 0.59 6.62
C SER A 30 -16.70 -0.24 7.86
N LEU A 31 -15.73 -1.00 8.39
CA LEU A 31 -15.88 -1.73 9.66
C LEU A 31 -15.96 -0.78 10.85
N GLU A 32 -15.13 0.24 10.87
CA GLU A 32 -15.10 1.26 11.93
C GLU A 32 -16.39 2.09 11.94
N ALA A 33 -16.87 2.52 10.78
CA ALA A 33 -18.12 3.25 10.64
C ALA A 33 -19.37 2.44 11.06
N GLN A 34 -19.28 1.11 11.02
CA GLN A 34 -20.30 0.18 11.52
C GLN A 34 -20.04 -0.26 12.97
N GLU A 35 -19.13 0.42 13.67
CA GLU A 35 -18.73 0.16 15.06
C GLU A 35 -18.25 -1.28 15.32
N LYS A 36 -17.79 -1.99 14.29
CA LYS A 36 -17.27 -3.37 14.40
C LYS A 36 -15.86 -3.44 14.96
N ILE A 37 -15.11 -2.37 14.80
CA ILE A 37 -13.76 -2.18 15.35
C ILE A 37 -13.64 -0.75 15.87
N THR A 38 -12.72 -0.52 16.80
CA THR A 38 -12.46 0.83 17.30
C THR A 38 -11.66 1.67 16.31
N GLN A 39 -11.75 3.00 16.43
CA GLN A 39 -10.90 3.92 15.67
C GLN A 39 -9.39 3.64 15.85
N ALA A 40 -8.96 3.31 17.07
CA ALA A 40 -7.57 2.98 17.37
C ALA A 40 -7.12 1.70 16.66
N GLU A 41 -7.99 0.69 16.62
CA GLU A 41 -7.75 -0.55 15.90
C GLU A 41 -7.70 -0.33 14.38
N ALA A 42 -8.65 0.44 13.82
CA ALA A 42 -8.66 0.81 12.41
C ALA A 42 -7.35 1.51 12.01
N TYR A 43 -6.91 2.50 12.81
CA TYR A 43 -5.63 3.19 12.60
C TYR A 43 -4.44 2.22 12.64
N SER A 44 -4.39 1.32 13.62
CA SER A 44 -3.30 0.33 13.74
C SER A 44 -3.21 -0.56 12.50
N ARG A 45 -4.36 -1.07 12.02
CA ARG A 45 -4.45 -1.90 10.80
C ARG A 45 -4.00 -1.13 9.56
N ILE A 46 -4.50 0.09 9.35
CA ILE A 46 -4.13 0.95 8.20
C ILE A 46 -2.63 1.29 8.24
N LYS A 47 -2.07 1.57 9.42
CA LYS A 47 -0.64 1.80 9.60
C LYS A 47 0.20 0.58 9.23
N GLY A 48 -0.30 -0.63 9.48
CA GLY A 48 0.28 -1.88 8.97
C GLY A 48 0.32 -1.92 7.45
N LEU A 49 -0.83 -1.72 6.80
CA LEU A 49 -0.95 -1.69 5.33
C LEU A 49 -0.01 -0.66 4.69
N TRP A 50 0.13 0.52 5.30
CA TRP A 50 1.04 1.55 4.81
C TRP A 50 2.51 1.13 4.87
N LYS A 51 2.92 0.40 5.93
CA LYS A 51 4.29 -0.14 6.02
C LYS A 51 4.53 -1.19 4.93
N ASP A 52 3.55 -2.02 4.64
CA ASP A 52 3.63 -3.06 3.60
C ASP A 52 3.70 -2.45 2.20
N LEU A 53 2.85 -1.45 1.92
CA LEU A 53 2.88 -0.71 0.65
C LEU A 53 4.24 -0.03 0.42
N LYS A 54 4.79 0.64 1.43
CA LYS A 54 6.14 1.25 1.34
C LYS A 54 7.23 0.21 1.09
N ARG A 55 7.15 -0.96 1.75
CA ARG A 55 8.10 -2.06 1.51
C ARG A 55 7.98 -2.56 0.08
N SER A 56 6.77 -2.73 -0.43
CA SER A 56 6.54 -3.10 -1.83
C SER A 56 7.14 -2.08 -2.78
N LYS A 57 6.94 -0.78 -2.54
CA LYS A 57 7.49 0.30 -3.37
C LYS A 57 9.01 0.21 -3.50
N LYS A 58 9.69 0.03 -2.35
CA LYS A 58 11.14 -0.13 -2.28
C LYS A 58 11.64 -1.39 -3.00
N ASN A 59 10.95 -2.51 -2.82
CA ASN A 59 11.33 -3.78 -3.43
C ASN A 59 11.18 -3.80 -4.95
N LEU A 60 10.35 -2.93 -5.51
CA LEU A 60 10.07 -2.81 -6.94
C LEU A 60 10.86 -1.66 -7.60
N ASN A 61 11.86 -1.10 -6.91
CA ASN A 61 12.69 0.02 -7.39
C ASN A 61 11.90 1.27 -7.84
N ILE A 62 10.66 1.45 -7.37
CA ILE A 62 9.80 2.58 -7.74
C ILE A 62 10.29 3.91 -7.12
N ASP A 63 11.13 3.86 -6.08
CA ASP A 63 11.67 5.07 -5.44
C ASP A 63 12.74 5.79 -6.27
N ASN A 64 13.20 5.23 -7.39
CA ASN A 64 14.20 5.87 -8.26
C ASN A 64 13.61 6.76 -9.37
N ASP A 65 12.27 6.83 -9.52
CA ASP A 65 11.61 7.76 -10.46
C ASP A 65 11.50 9.19 -9.87
N ALA A 66 12.62 9.78 -9.40
CA ALA A 66 12.69 11.15 -8.88
C ALA A 66 13.48 12.08 -9.81
#